data_AF-A0A7M1B6F7-F1
#
_entry.id   AF-A0A7M1B6F7-F1
#
_cell.length_a   1.000
_cell.length_b   1.000
_cell.length_c   1.000
_cell.angle_alpha   90.00
_cell.angle_beta   90.00
_cell.angle_gamma   90.00
#
_symmetry.space_group_name_H-M   'P 1'
#
loop_
_entity.id
_entity.type
_entity.pdbx_description
1 polymer ?
#
loop_
_entity_poly.entity_id
_entity_poly.type
_entity_poly.pdbx_seq_one_letter_code
_entity_poly.pdbx_strand_id
1 'polypeptide(L)'
;MGVVFSSTIKIDENAKWFIEIEDATDPDDIRREVCFDLDEYETKIEEMGSEYGGHVDEVKWLKDENVPPVVVDEIRVKMAEQRAKIEEKLGEPLTPVAEKKEE
;
A
#
# COMPACT_ATOMS: atom_id res chain seq x y z
N MET A 1 18.89 1.68 -6.01
CA MET A 1 18.09 1.60 -4.78
C MET A 1 16.70 1.22 -5.23
N GLY A 2 16.10 0.21 -4.60
CA GLY A 2 14.71 -0.12 -4.90
C GLY A 2 13.81 0.86 -4.17
N VAL A 3 12.77 1.33 -4.84
CA VAL A 3 11.79 2.25 -4.26
C VAL A 3 10.79 1.43 -3.46
N VAL A 4 10.75 1.64 -2.14
CA VAL A 4 9.93 0.83 -1.23
C VAL A 4 8.93 1.72 -0.51
N PHE A 5 7.64 1.50 -0.74
CA PHE A 5 6.58 2.16 0.02
C PHE A 5 5.95 1.19 1.01
N SER A 6 5.49 1.67 2.16
CA SER A 6 4.77 0.92 3.18
C SER A 6 3.40 1.54 3.36
N SER A 7 2.36 0.89 2.86
CA SER A 7 0.97 1.31 2.99
C SER A 7 0.32 0.65 4.20
N THR A 8 0.05 1.42 5.24
CA THR A 8 -0.59 0.95 6.48
C THR A 8 -2.05 1.41 6.54
N ILE A 9 -2.97 0.45 6.60
CA ILE A 9 -4.39 0.74 6.74
C ILE A 9 -4.72 0.92 8.21
N LYS A 10 -5.27 2.07 8.56
CA LYS A 10 -5.72 2.42 9.91
C LYS A 10 -7.19 2.78 9.89
N ILE A 11 -7.83 2.72 11.05
CA ILE A 11 -9.20 3.20 11.25
C ILE A 11 -9.17 4.43 12.14
N ASP A 12 -9.89 5.45 11.71
CA ASP A 12 -10.15 6.66 12.46
C ASP A 12 -11.26 6.44 13.48
N GLU A 13 -11.37 7.35 14.45
CA GLU A 13 -12.40 7.35 15.50
C GLU A 13 -13.84 7.29 14.94
N ASN A 14 -14.03 7.67 13.68
CA ASN A 14 -15.30 7.60 12.96
C ASN A 14 -15.61 6.22 12.33
N ALA A 15 -14.84 5.18 12.65
CA ALA A 15 -14.89 3.86 12.00
C ALA A 15 -14.64 3.91 10.48
N LYS A 16 -14.05 5.01 9.98
CA LYS A 16 -13.61 5.13 8.60
C LYS A 16 -12.16 4.70 8.51
N TRP A 17 -11.85 3.85 7.54
CA TRP A 17 -10.48 3.45 7.27
C TRP A 17 -9.78 4.51 6.41
N PHE A 18 -8.46 4.59 6.56
CA PHE A 18 -7.57 5.42 5.75
C PHE A 18 -6.28 4.64 5.51
N ILE A 19 -5.55 5.00 4.45
CA ILE A 19 -4.26 4.41 4.09
C ILE A 19 -3.17 5.42 4.39
N GLU A 20 -2.19 5.03 5.19
CA GLU A 20 -0.98 5.78 5.42
C GLU A 20 0.13 5.19 4.54
N ILE A 21 0.55 5.91 3.50
CA ILE A 21 1.72 5.59 2.69
C ILE A 21 2.95 6.11 3.41
N GLU A 22 3.93 5.25 3.62
CA GLU A 22 5.23 5.60 4.17
C GLU A 22 6.31 5.27 3.15
N ASP A 23 7.10 6.24 2.74
CA ASP A 23 8.30 6.04 1.94
C ASP A 23 9.39 5.43 2.80
N ALA A 24 9.64 4.15 2.54
CA ALA A 24 10.71 3.37 3.14
C ALA A 24 11.90 3.21 2.16
N THR A 25 11.91 3.98 1.08
CA THR A 25 13.01 4.02 0.10
C THR A 25 14.28 4.56 0.75
N ASP A 26 14.16 5.61 1.56
CA ASP A 26 15.28 6.23 2.27
C ASP A 26 15.09 6.11 3.80
N PRO A 27 16.04 5.49 4.53
CA PRO A 27 15.94 5.34 5.98
C PRO A 27 16.14 6.67 6.73
N ASP A 28 16.69 7.71 6.07
CA ASP A 28 16.91 9.04 6.63
C ASP A 28 15.77 10.04 6.32
N ASP A 29 14.97 9.82 5.26
CA ASP A 29 13.82 10.67 4.89
C ASP A 29 12.53 9.83 4.77
N ILE A 30 11.99 9.41 5.92
CA ILE A 30 10.73 8.65 5.98
C ILE A 30 9.55 9.62 5.76
N ARG A 31 9.10 9.75 4.50
CA ARG A 31 7.92 10.54 4.16
C ARG A 31 6.65 9.76 4.41
N ARG A 32 5.70 10.34 5.13
CA ARG A 32 4.40 9.72 5.43
C ARG A 32 3.27 10.57 4.89
N GLU A 33 2.37 9.95 4.15
CA GLU A 33 1.19 10.59 3.58
C GLU A 33 -0.05 9.78 3.89
N VAL A 34 -1.12 10.46 4.29
CA VAL A 34 -2.39 9.83 4.66
C VAL A 34 -3.40 10.09 3.56
N CYS A 35 -4.03 9.02 3.09
CA CYS A 35 -5.03 9.01 2.03
C CYS A 35 -6.31 8.42 2.59
N PHE A 36 -7.42 9.14 2.43
CA PHE A 36 -8.73 8.65 2.88
C PHE A 36 -9.46 7.86 1.80
N ASP A 37 -9.00 7.98 0.55
CA ASP A 37 -9.62 7.41 -0.63
C ASP A 37 -8.58 6.78 -1.57
N LEU A 38 -9.06 5.87 -2.42
CA LEU A 38 -8.22 5.18 -3.42
C LEU A 38 -7.65 6.15 -4.46
N ASP A 39 -8.40 7.21 -4.77
CA ASP A 39 -8.02 8.23 -5.77
C ASP A 39 -6.85 9.09 -5.29
N GLU A 40 -6.89 9.51 -4.01
CA GLU A 40 -5.76 10.18 -3.37
C GLU A 40 -4.54 9.27 -3.31
N TYR A 41 -4.73 8.02 -2.89
CA TYR A 41 -3.65 7.04 -2.83
C TYR A 41 -2.97 6.85 -4.19
N GLU A 42 -3.75 6.74 -5.25
CA GLU A 42 -3.25 6.52 -6.60
C GLU A 42 -2.44 7.72 -7.11
N THR A 43 -2.96 8.93 -6.87
CA THR A 43 -2.25 10.18 -7.16
C THR A 43 -0.94 10.26 -6.37
N LYS A 44 -0.99 9.91 -5.08
CA LYS A 44 0.14 9.98 -4.15
C LYS A 44 1.25 9.00 -4.51
N ILE A 45 0.93 7.74 -4.78
CA ILE A 45 1.90 6.75 -5.25
C ILE A 45 2.49 7.15 -6.60
N GLU A 46 1.71 7.76 -7.50
CA GLU A 46 2.21 8.23 -8.79
C GLU A 46 3.14 9.43 -8.62
N GLU A 47 2.81 10.40 -7.78
CA GLU A 47 3.69 11.53 -7.44
C GLU A 47 4.99 11.03 -6.79
N MET A 48 4.88 10.19 -5.76
CA MET A 48 6.06 9.65 -5.07
C MET A 48 6.90 8.77 -5.99
N GLY A 49 6.28 7.86 -6.75
CA GLY A 49 6.96 7.02 -7.72
C GLY A 49 7.61 7.84 -8.83
N SER A 50 6.96 8.91 -9.29
CA SER A 50 7.49 9.83 -10.31
C SER A 50 8.74 10.56 -9.82
N GLU A 51 8.81 10.96 -8.55
CA GLU A 51 10.02 11.53 -7.95
C GLU A 51 11.21 10.56 -8.02
N TYR A 52 10.92 9.25 -7.95
CA TYR A 52 11.92 8.19 -8.08
C TYR A 52 12.10 7.65 -9.51
N GLY A 53 11.59 8.36 -10.53
CA GLY A 53 11.75 7.99 -11.93
C GLY A 53 10.63 7.14 -12.51
N GLY A 54 9.49 7.07 -11.83
CA GLY A 54 8.28 6.34 -12.26
C GLY A 54 8.30 4.85 -11.92
N HIS A 55 9.20 4.42 -11.03
CA HIS A 55 9.38 3.02 -10.67
C HIS A 55 9.19 2.81 -9.17
N VAL A 56 8.42 1.77 -8.81
CA VAL A 56 8.25 1.31 -7.43
C VAL A 56 8.66 -0.15 -7.37
N ASP A 57 9.73 -0.49 -6.66
CA ASP A 57 10.18 -1.87 -6.58
C ASP A 57 9.31 -2.70 -5.62
N GLU A 58 8.86 -2.11 -4.51
CA GLU A 58 8.12 -2.84 -3.48
C GLU A 58 7.07 -1.96 -2.79
N VAL A 59 5.86 -2.49 -2.58
CA VAL A 59 4.84 -1.86 -1.71
C VAL A 59 4.43 -2.84 -0.63
N LYS A 60 4.80 -2.55 0.62
CA LYS A 60 4.41 -3.32 1.79
C LYS A 60 3.03 -2.90 2.27
N TRP A 61 2.10 -3.85 2.28
CA TRP A 61 0.76 -3.62 2.81
C TRP A 61 0.67 -4.09 4.25
N LEU A 62 0.31 -3.18 5.14
CA LEU A 62 0.18 -3.38 6.57
C LEU A 62 -1.25 -3.01 6.99
N LYS A 63 -1.74 -3.65 8.05
CA LYS A 63 -3.00 -3.29 8.68
C LYS A 63 -2.80 -3.12 10.17
N ASP A 64 -3.54 -2.18 10.73
CA ASP A 64 -3.56 -1.99 12.18
C ASP A 64 -4.43 -3.06 12.87
N GLU A 65 -4.07 -3.44 14.09
CA GLU A 65 -4.84 -4.40 14.90
C GLU A 65 -6.12 -3.77 15.48
N ASN A 66 -6.25 -2.44 15.44
CA ASN A 66 -7.43 -1.73 15.91
C ASN A 66 -8.68 -1.93 15.02
N VAL A 67 -8.55 -2.66 13.91
CA VAL A 67 -9.64 -2.83 12.95
C VAL A 67 -10.66 -3.87 13.45
N PRO A 68 -11.92 -3.47 13.74
CA PRO A 68 -12.94 -4.39 14.18
C PRO A 68 -13.32 -5.36 13.05
N PRO A 69 -13.72 -6.61 13.38
CA PRO A 69 -13.88 -7.69 12.40
C PRO A 69 -14.92 -7.41 11.31
N VAL A 70 -15.93 -6.57 11.58
CA VAL A 70 -16.90 -6.15 10.56
C VAL A 70 -16.26 -5.29 9.47
N VAL A 71 -15.30 -4.43 9.86
CA VAL A 71 -14.57 -3.57 8.93
C VAL A 71 -13.39 -4.32 8.32
N VAL A 72 -12.87 -5.37 8.96
CA VAL A 72 -11.85 -6.26 8.37
C VAL A 72 -12.35 -6.90 7.07
N ASP A 73 -13.62 -7.27 6.98
CA ASP A 73 -14.16 -7.90 5.77
C ASP A 73 -14.23 -6.91 4.59
N GLU A 74 -14.69 -5.68 4.86
CA GLU A 74 -14.65 -4.58 3.87
C GLU A 74 -13.21 -4.22 3.48
N ILE A 75 -12.30 -4.11 4.46
CA ILE A 75 -10.89 -3.81 4.22
C ILE A 75 -10.21 -4.94 3.45
N ARG A 76 -10.59 -6.20 3.63
CA ARG A 76 -10.04 -7.33 2.85
C ARG A 76 -10.33 -7.19 1.36
N VAL A 77 -11.56 -6.82 1.01
CA VAL A 77 -11.94 -6.57 -0.39
C VAL A 77 -11.13 -5.40 -0.93
N LYS A 78 -11.06 -4.30 -0.17
CA LYS A 78 -10.30 -3.11 -0.59
C LYS A 78 -8.79 -3.31 -0.64
N MET A 79 -8.22 -4.16 0.23
CA MET A 79 -6.82 -4.60 0.15
C MET A 79 -6.56 -5.32 -1.16
N ALA A 80 -7.45 -6.23 -1.56
CA ALA A 80 -7.31 -6.96 -2.81
C ALA A 80 -7.41 -6.02 -4.01
N GLU A 81 -8.35 -5.07 -3.99
CA GLU A 81 -8.48 -4.05 -5.05
C GLU A 81 -7.28 -3.13 -5.12
N GLN A 82 -6.77 -2.65 -3.97
CA GLN A 82 -5.60 -1.78 -3.94
C GLN A 82 -4.36 -2.49 -4.43
N ARG A 83 -4.13 -3.70 -3.92
CA ARG A 83 -3.02 -4.53 -4.36
C ARG A 83 -3.07 -4.76 -5.87
N ALA A 84 -4.24 -5.12 -6.41
CA ALA A 84 -4.43 -5.32 -7.84
C ALA A 84 -4.19 -4.05 -8.67
N LYS A 85 -4.67 -2.88 -8.22
CA LYS A 85 -4.45 -1.60 -8.91
C LYS A 85 -2.98 -1.23 -9.00
N ILE A 86 -2.25 -1.46 -7.92
CA ILE A 86 -0.83 -1.13 -7.85
C ILE A 86 -0.04 -2.10 -8.71
N GLU A 87 -0.35 -3.40 -8.65
CA GLU A 87 0.22 -4.41 -9.55
C GLU A 87 -0.08 -4.09 -11.03
N GLU A 88 -1.29 -3.63 -11.35
CA GLU A 88 -1.68 -3.24 -12.72
C GLU A 88 -0.91 -2.00 -13.21
N LYS A 89 -0.73 -0.98 -12.35
CA LYS A 89 0.03 0.23 -12.70
C LYS A 89 1.54 -0.01 -12.78
N LEU A 90 2.09 -0.84 -11.90
CA LEU A 90 3.51 -1.14 -11.88
C LEU A 90 3.93 -2.15 -12.94
N GLY A 91 2.98 -2.91 -13.49
CA GLY A 91 3.25 -3.88 -14.55
C GLY A 91 4.04 -5.11 -14.10
N GLU A 92 4.41 -5.18 -12.82
CA GLU A 92 5.12 -6.29 -12.19
C GLU A 92 4.38 -6.74 -10.91
N PRO A 93 4.21 -8.06 -10.68
CA PRO A 93 3.56 -8.57 -9.49
C PRO A 93 4.44 -8.29 -8.26
N LEU A 94 3.97 -7.40 -7.38
CA LEU A 94 4.63 -7.05 -6.12
C LEU A 94 4.71 -8.20 -5.11
N THR A 95 3.95 -9.28 -5.32
CA THR A 95 4.20 -10.50 -4.56
C THR A 95 5.30 -11.31 -5.21
N PRO A 96 6.28 -11.83 -4.45
CA PRO A 96 6.80 -13.14 -4.80
C PRO A 96 5.57 -14.05 -4.81
N VAL A 97 5.23 -14.55 -5.99
CA VAL A 97 4.32 -15.68 -6.11
C VAL A 97 4.80 -16.64 -5.03
N ALA A 98 3.92 -16.98 -4.08
CA ALA A 98 4.15 -18.14 -3.26
C ALA A 98 4.13 -19.33 -4.23
N GLU A 99 5.24 -19.54 -4.95
CA GLU A 99 5.60 -20.84 -5.44
C GLU A 99 5.73 -21.68 -4.18
N LYS A 100 4.61 -22.34 -3.88
CA LYS A 100 4.59 -23.61 -3.18
C LYS A 100 5.90 -24.32 -3.51
N LYS A 101 6.69 -24.60 -2.47
CA LYS A 101 7.44 -25.85 -2.44
C LYS A 101 6.41 -26.97 -2.67
N GLU A 102 6.23 -27.39 -3.90
CA GLU A 102 5.66 -28.69 -4.19
C GLU A 102 6.84 -29.58 -4.59
N GLU A 103 7.08 -30.52 -3.67
CA GLU A 103 8.02 -31.64 -3.56
C GLU A 103 8.83 -32.11 -4.78
#